data_AF-A0A7W2LZT5-F1
#
_entry.id   AF-A0A7W2LZT5-F1
#
_cell.length_a   1.000
_cell.length_b   1.000
_cell.length_c   1.000
_cell.angle_alpha   90.00
_cell.angle_beta   90.00
_cell.angle_gamma   90.00
#
_symmetry.space_group_name_H-M   'P 1'
#
loop_
_entity.id
_entity.type
_entity.pdbx_description
1 polymer ?
#
loop_
_entity_poly.entity_id
_entity_poly.type
_entity_poly.pdbx_seq_one_letter_code
_entity_poly.pdbx_strand_id
1 'polypeptide(L)'
;MKLSDLWPRAGAGKSATPVLSVTVTKRAGAEKPTTTETQESRASAPTSMPKNEQLPTTAPRGPLALPATLAECEELEETLARDAIRLECQIGQAKGRAVTEGKYANPDWYHRAKAALKHINRDRQRLVQHMRALRVEERRNCPAWQARDKAILRELNARVSKELYDECVRVVDEHLEVIR
;
A
#
# COMPACT_ATOMS: atom_id res chain seq x y z
N MET A 1 6.68 -27.35 30.44
CA MET A 1 5.52 -27.40 29.52
C MET A 1 6.00 -26.99 28.14
N LYS A 2 5.79 -27.83 27.11
CA LYS A 2 6.30 -27.58 25.74
C LYS A 2 5.27 -26.76 24.96
N LEU A 3 5.71 -25.66 24.36
CA LEU A 3 4.91 -24.67 23.61
C LEU A 3 4.34 -25.20 22.27
N SER A 4 4.66 -26.44 21.90
CA SER A 4 4.25 -27.08 20.64
C SER A 4 2.79 -27.52 20.57
N ASP A 5 2.10 -27.58 21.72
CA ASP A 5 0.73 -28.13 21.81
C ASP A 5 -0.36 -27.08 21.51
N LEU A 6 0.03 -25.84 21.21
CA LEU A 6 -0.88 -24.69 21.05
C LEU A 6 -1.26 -24.38 19.59
N TRP A 7 -0.84 -25.20 18.62
CA TRP A 7 -1.20 -24.98 17.20
C TRP A 7 -2.19 -26.04 16.69
N PRO A 8 -3.35 -25.64 16.13
CA PRO A 8 -4.27 -26.58 15.53
C PRO A 8 -3.67 -27.19 14.26
N ARG A 9 -3.60 -28.52 14.23
CA ARG A 9 -3.20 -29.35 13.10
C ARG A 9 -4.19 -29.14 11.94
N ALA A 10 -3.79 -28.38 10.92
CA ALA A 10 -4.54 -28.24 9.69
C ALA A 10 -4.58 -29.61 8.97
N GLY A 11 -5.77 -30.21 8.82
CA GLY A 11 -5.91 -31.43 8.02
C GLY A 11 -7.07 -32.39 8.34
N ALA A 12 -7.98 -32.10 9.27
CA ALA A 12 -9.13 -32.96 9.53
C ALA A 12 -10.44 -32.28 9.07
N GLY A 13 -11.08 -32.85 8.04
CA GLY A 13 -12.47 -32.53 7.69
C GLY A 13 -12.66 -31.87 6.32
N LYS A 14 -12.41 -32.62 5.24
CA LYS A 14 -12.95 -32.29 3.91
C LYS A 14 -14.35 -32.88 3.79
N SER A 15 -15.34 -32.06 3.42
CA SER A 15 -16.48 -32.50 2.62
C SER A 15 -16.89 -31.35 1.69
N ALA A 16 -16.71 -31.58 0.40
CA ALA A 16 -17.02 -30.66 -0.69
C ALA A 16 -18.53 -30.67 -0.98
N THR A 17 -19.10 -29.51 -1.33
CA THR A 17 -20.41 -29.41 -1.98
C THR A 17 -20.33 -28.44 -3.18
N PRO A 18 -21.03 -28.75 -4.29
CA PRO A 18 -20.69 -28.27 -5.64
C PRO A 18 -21.16 -26.85 -5.98
N VAL A 19 -20.46 -26.28 -6.95
CA VAL A 19 -20.67 -24.98 -7.59
C VAL A 19 -21.90 -25.02 -8.50
N LEU A 20 -22.86 -24.12 -8.29
CA LEU A 20 -23.96 -23.85 -9.22
C LEU A 20 -23.55 -22.73 -10.18
N SER A 21 -23.37 -23.05 -11.45
CA SER A 21 -23.10 -22.09 -12.53
C SER A 21 -24.43 -21.53 -13.07
N VAL A 22 -24.67 -20.23 -12.88
CA VAL A 22 -25.80 -19.52 -13.50
C VAL A 22 -25.29 -18.74 -14.71
N THR A 23 -25.86 -19.03 -15.89
CA THR A 23 -25.63 -18.31 -17.14
C THR A 23 -26.63 -17.15 -17.22
N VAL A 24 -26.15 -15.92 -17.41
CA VAL A 24 -27.01 -14.74 -17.67
C VAL A 24 -26.87 -14.32 -19.12
N THR A 25 -27.98 -14.41 -19.86
CA THR A 25 -28.08 -14.00 -21.26
C THR A 25 -28.28 -12.49 -21.36
N LYS A 26 -27.41 -11.85 -22.16
CA LYS A 26 -27.40 -10.43 -22.53
C LYS A 26 -28.62 -10.07 -23.37
N ARG A 27 -29.34 -9.00 -23.02
CA ARG A 27 -30.27 -8.31 -23.95
C ARG A 27 -29.82 -6.85 -24.12
N ALA A 28 -29.59 -6.48 -25.37
CA ALA A 28 -29.19 -5.16 -25.85
C ALA A 28 -30.42 -4.34 -26.30
N GLY A 29 -30.29 -3.01 -26.31
CA GLY A 29 -31.25 -1.99 -26.79
C GLY A 29 -31.39 -0.87 -25.75
N ALA A 30 -30.80 0.34 -25.89
CA ALA A 30 -31.19 1.43 -26.81
C ALA A 30 -32.67 1.82 -26.56
N GLU A 31 -33.09 3.05 -26.21
CA GLU A 31 -32.67 4.41 -26.59
C GLU A 31 -33.18 5.47 -25.55
N LYS A 32 -32.56 6.66 -25.52
CA LYS A 32 -33.12 7.98 -25.10
C LYS A 32 -33.68 8.66 -26.39
N PRO A 33 -34.58 9.70 -26.40
CA PRO A 33 -34.67 10.88 -25.50
C PRO A 33 -36.14 11.32 -25.20
N THR A 34 -36.48 12.31 -24.36
CA THR A 34 -36.53 13.75 -24.71
C THR A 34 -37.01 14.59 -23.51
N THR A 35 -36.43 15.79 -23.44
CA THR A 35 -36.73 17.06 -22.76
C THR A 35 -38.20 17.39 -22.46
N THR A 36 -38.48 17.96 -21.28
CA THR A 36 -39.48 19.03 -21.10
C THR A 36 -39.05 19.94 -19.94
N GLU A 37 -38.94 21.21 -20.26
CA GLU A 37 -38.61 22.37 -19.43
C GLU A 37 -39.92 23.12 -19.11
N THR A 38 -40.08 23.71 -17.91
CA THR A 38 -40.76 25.02 -17.64
C THR A 38 -40.89 25.29 -16.12
N GLN A 39 -40.17 26.35 -15.69
CA GLN A 39 -40.46 27.43 -14.69
C GLN A 39 -41.00 27.08 -13.29
N GLU A 40 -40.35 27.42 -12.16
CA GLU A 40 -40.02 28.71 -11.50
C GLU A 40 -40.83 28.83 -10.20
N SER A 41 -40.14 28.96 -9.04
CA SER A 41 -40.43 29.99 -8.02
C SER A 41 -39.57 29.83 -6.75
N ARG A 42 -38.59 30.74 -6.64
CA ARG A 42 -38.08 31.49 -5.48
C ARG A 42 -38.10 30.92 -4.02
N ALA A 43 -36.86 30.79 -3.51
CA ALA A 43 -36.31 31.28 -2.23
C ALA A 43 -36.79 30.74 -0.87
N SER A 44 -35.87 30.07 -0.16
CA SER A 44 -35.44 30.42 1.20
C SER A 44 -34.09 29.73 1.53
N ALA A 45 -33.27 30.43 2.33
CA ALA A 45 -31.83 30.22 2.50
C ALA A 45 -31.48 29.14 3.59
N PRO A 46 -30.19 28.93 3.96
CA PRO A 46 -29.58 27.62 4.08
C PRO A 46 -29.62 27.07 5.52
N THR A 47 -29.86 25.76 5.69
CA THR A 47 -29.50 25.06 6.91
C THR A 47 -28.35 24.10 6.61
N SER A 48 -27.19 24.52 7.08
CA SER A 48 -25.96 23.74 7.18
C SER A 48 -26.20 22.47 8.00
N MET A 49 -26.10 21.33 7.33
CA MET A 49 -25.79 20.06 7.97
C MET A 49 -24.56 19.53 7.23
N PRO A 50 -23.39 19.35 7.89
CA PRO A 50 -22.25 18.77 7.22
C PRO A 50 -22.56 17.29 7.00
N LYS A 51 -22.96 16.94 5.78
CA LYS A 51 -23.04 15.56 5.33
C LYS A 51 -21.62 15.03 5.16
N ASN A 52 -20.93 14.80 6.28
CA ASN A 52 -19.66 14.10 6.32
C ASN A 52 -19.91 12.58 6.32
N GLU A 53 -20.63 12.12 5.31
CA GLU A 53 -20.62 10.74 4.87
C GLU A 53 -20.06 10.74 3.45
N GLN A 54 -18.82 11.22 3.32
CA GLN A 54 -17.99 10.80 2.20
C GLN A 54 -17.69 9.32 2.41
N LEU A 55 -18.62 8.51 1.92
CA LEU A 55 -18.42 7.10 1.66
C LEU A 55 -17.04 6.94 1.02
N PRO A 56 -16.13 6.13 1.57
CA PRO A 56 -14.85 5.89 0.93
C PRO A 56 -15.16 5.40 -0.49
N THR A 57 -14.65 6.10 -1.51
CA THR A 57 -14.76 5.70 -2.91
C THR A 57 -14.32 4.25 -3.02
N THR A 58 -15.29 3.34 -3.12
CA THR A 58 -15.12 1.88 -3.06
C THR A 58 -14.79 1.31 -4.44
N ALA A 59 -14.14 2.12 -5.27
CA ALA A 59 -13.59 1.66 -6.53
C ALA A 59 -12.32 0.82 -6.24
N PRO A 60 -12.07 -0.27 -6.98
CA PRO A 60 -10.85 -1.03 -6.86
C PRO A 60 -9.65 -0.12 -7.11
N ARG A 61 -8.91 0.18 -6.05
CA ARG A 61 -7.75 1.07 -6.09
C ARG A 61 -6.59 0.30 -6.71
N GLY A 62 -6.14 0.73 -7.89
CA GLY A 62 -4.89 0.25 -8.49
C GLY A 62 -3.68 0.61 -7.63
N PRO A 63 -2.49 0.04 -7.91
CA PRO A 63 -1.25 0.44 -7.25
C PRO A 63 -1.08 1.95 -7.29
N LEU A 64 -0.89 2.57 -6.13
CA LEU A 64 -0.68 4.01 -6.06
C LEU A 64 0.65 4.39 -6.75
N ALA A 65 0.64 5.46 -7.54
CA ALA A 65 1.87 6.01 -8.09
C ALA A 65 2.74 6.55 -6.95
N LEU A 66 4.03 6.18 -6.94
CA LEU A 66 4.97 6.60 -5.91
C LEU A 66 5.49 8.02 -6.22
N PRO A 67 5.44 8.98 -5.26
CA PRO A 67 5.91 10.34 -5.48
C PRO A 67 7.42 10.41 -5.73
N ALA A 68 7.88 11.48 -6.40
CA ALA A 68 9.30 11.62 -6.76
C ALA A 68 10.14 12.23 -5.63
N THR A 69 9.52 13.03 -4.75
CA THR A 69 10.23 13.77 -3.70
C THR A 69 9.98 13.18 -2.31
N LEU A 70 10.91 13.38 -1.38
CA LEU A 70 10.76 12.91 0.00
C LEU A 70 9.60 13.60 0.73
N ALA A 71 9.44 14.91 0.52
CA ALA A 71 8.36 15.68 1.13
C ALA A 71 6.97 15.16 0.71
N GLU A 72 6.77 14.95 -0.60
CA GLU A 72 5.51 14.36 -1.10
C GLU A 72 5.30 12.93 -0.59
N CYS A 73 6.38 12.16 -0.40
CA CYS A 73 6.28 10.83 0.19
C CYS A 73 5.84 10.88 1.66
N GLU A 74 6.29 11.86 2.44
CA GLU A 74 5.90 12.03 3.85
C GLU A 74 4.42 12.41 3.97
N GLU A 75 3.95 13.34 3.14
CA GLU A 75 2.53 13.72 3.08
C GLU A 75 1.62 12.54 2.70
N LEU A 76 2.08 11.75 1.72
CA LEU A 76 1.37 10.54 1.30
C LEU A 76 1.36 9.49 2.41
N GLU A 77 2.46 9.32 3.13
CA GLU A 77 2.56 8.37 4.25
C GLU A 77 1.57 8.73 5.36
N GLU A 78 1.51 10.01 5.72
CA GLU A 78 0.56 10.52 6.72
C GLU A 78 -0.89 10.28 6.28
N THR A 79 -1.20 10.54 5.01
CA THR A 79 -2.53 10.31 4.44
C THR A 79 -2.92 8.84 4.49
N LEU A 80 -2.04 7.94 4.05
CA LEU A 80 -2.27 6.50 4.10
C LEU A 80 -2.38 5.99 5.53
N ALA A 81 -1.61 6.54 6.48
CA ALA A 81 -1.70 6.20 7.89
C ALA A 81 -3.05 6.61 8.48
N ARG A 82 -3.50 7.85 8.20
CA ARG A 82 -4.83 8.34 8.62
C ARG A 82 -5.96 7.46 8.07
N ASP A 83 -5.90 7.10 6.79
CA ASP A 83 -6.91 6.24 6.16
C ASP A 83 -6.92 4.82 6.74
N ALA A 84 -5.74 4.24 7.00
CA ALA A 84 -5.61 2.93 7.63
C ALA A 84 -6.25 2.92 9.02
N ILE A 85 -5.88 3.89 9.88
CA ILE A 85 -6.43 4.02 11.23
C ILE A 85 -7.94 4.19 11.19
N ARG A 86 -8.46 5.02 10.28
CA ARG A 86 -9.90 5.23 10.11
C ARG A 86 -10.62 3.91 9.79
N LEU A 87 -10.11 3.14 8.82
CA LEU A 87 -10.71 1.85 8.44
C LEU A 87 -10.60 0.80 9.55
N GLU A 88 -9.46 0.74 10.25
CA GLU A 88 -9.26 -0.16 11.39
C GLU A 88 -10.25 0.14 12.51
N CYS A 89 -10.43 1.42 12.85
CA CYS A 89 -11.42 1.85 13.84
C CYS A 89 -12.85 1.48 13.41
N GLN A 90 -13.23 1.70 12.15
CA GLN A 90 -14.56 1.33 11.65
C GLN A 90 -14.80 -0.19 11.70
N ILE A 91 -13.82 -0.98 11.28
CA ILE A 91 -13.86 -2.44 11.35
C ILE A 91 -13.93 -2.90 12.81
N GLY A 92 -13.17 -2.26 13.70
CA GLY A 92 -13.17 -2.53 15.14
C GLY A 92 -14.52 -2.26 15.78
N GLN A 93 -15.13 -1.10 15.49
CA GLN A 93 -16.47 -0.76 15.96
C GLN A 93 -17.53 -1.73 15.44
N ALA A 94 -17.47 -2.12 14.16
CA ALA A 94 -18.38 -3.10 13.57
C ALA A 94 -18.27 -4.47 14.26
N LYS A 95 -17.04 -4.92 14.57
CA LYS A 95 -16.81 -6.15 15.34
C LYS A 95 -17.35 -6.02 16.78
N GLY A 96 -17.12 -4.87 17.42
CA GLY A 96 -17.62 -4.59 18.76
C GLY A 96 -19.13 -4.71 18.84
N ARG A 97 -19.86 -4.03 17.94
CA ARG A 97 -21.33 -4.10 17.86
C ARG A 97 -21.85 -5.51 17.57
N ALA A 98 -21.14 -6.29 16.75
CA ALA A 98 -21.51 -7.67 16.50
C ALA A 98 -21.44 -8.52 17.78
N VAL A 99 -20.45 -8.29 18.65
CA VAL A 99 -20.28 -9.01 19.91
C VAL A 99 -21.27 -8.52 20.97
N THR A 100 -21.45 -7.20 21.13
CA THR A 100 -22.24 -6.63 22.23
C THR A 100 -23.74 -6.58 21.95
N GLU A 101 -24.14 -6.34 20.69
CA GLU A 101 -25.53 -6.14 20.31
C GLU A 101 -26.07 -7.28 19.42
N GLY A 102 -25.23 -8.23 19.01
CA GLY A 102 -25.57 -9.24 18.02
C GLY A 102 -25.81 -8.67 16.61
N LYS A 103 -25.51 -7.38 16.39
CA LYS A 103 -25.72 -6.70 15.10
C LYS A 103 -24.49 -6.79 14.23
N TYR A 104 -24.52 -7.72 13.29
CA TYR A 104 -23.45 -7.87 12.31
C TYR A 104 -23.49 -6.75 11.26
N ALA A 105 -22.31 -6.25 10.91
CA ALA A 105 -22.18 -5.33 9.78
C ALA A 105 -22.46 -6.07 8.46
N ASN A 106 -22.85 -5.31 7.43
CA ASN A 106 -23.03 -5.85 6.09
C ASN A 106 -21.76 -6.61 5.62
N PRO A 107 -21.87 -7.90 5.22
CA PRO A 107 -20.71 -8.70 4.82
C PRO A 107 -19.91 -8.10 3.65
N ASP A 108 -20.59 -7.57 2.63
CA ASP A 108 -19.94 -6.97 1.46
C ASP A 108 -19.16 -5.70 1.83
N TRP A 109 -19.71 -4.89 2.74
CA TRP A 109 -18.97 -3.76 3.30
C TRP A 109 -17.74 -4.24 4.07
N TYR A 110 -17.88 -5.25 4.92
CA TYR A 110 -16.78 -5.74 5.75
C TYR A 110 -15.64 -6.33 4.92
N HIS A 111 -15.95 -7.10 3.89
CA HIS A 111 -14.96 -7.64 2.96
C HIS A 111 -14.27 -6.53 2.15
N ARG A 112 -15.02 -5.54 1.66
CA ARG A 112 -14.45 -4.38 0.96
C ARG A 112 -13.54 -3.55 1.87
N ALA A 113 -13.96 -3.29 3.11
CA ALA A 113 -13.17 -2.55 4.08
C ALA A 113 -11.85 -3.27 4.42
N LYS A 114 -11.90 -4.59 4.63
CA LYS A 114 -10.69 -5.41 4.81
C LYS A 114 -9.76 -5.42 3.59
N ALA A 115 -10.33 -5.53 2.39
CA ALA A 115 -9.54 -5.48 1.16
C ALA A 115 -8.86 -4.11 0.99
N ALA A 116 -9.61 -3.02 1.21
CA ALA A 116 -9.06 -1.66 1.17
C ALA A 116 -7.91 -1.47 2.17
N LEU A 117 -8.08 -1.94 3.41
CA LEU A 117 -7.02 -1.90 4.42
C LEU A 117 -5.77 -2.68 4.00
N LYS A 118 -5.94 -3.87 3.40
CA LYS A 118 -4.83 -4.66 2.85
C LYS A 118 -4.07 -3.88 1.76
N HIS A 119 -4.77 -3.21 0.86
CA HIS A 119 -4.15 -2.42 -0.20
C HIS A 119 -3.41 -1.21 0.36
N ILE A 120 -4.01 -0.47 1.29
CA ILE A 120 -3.36 0.66 1.98
C ILE A 120 -2.08 0.21 2.67
N ASN A 121 -2.11 -0.90 3.42
CA ASN A 121 -0.92 -1.40 4.10
C ASN A 121 0.17 -1.87 3.13
N ARG A 122 -0.22 -2.43 1.97
CA ARG A 122 0.74 -2.77 0.90
C ARG A 122 1.37 -1.53 0.29
N ASP A 123 0.59 -0.47 0.09
CA ASP A 123 1.10 0.79 -0.46
C ASP A 123 2.00 1.53 0.54
N ARG A 124 1.66 1.52 1.84
CA ARG A 124 2.55 2.01 2.91
C ARG A 124 3.89 1.29 2.92
N GLN A 125 3.88 -0.04 2.81
CA GLN A 125 5.11 -0.83 2.75
C GLN A 125 5.97 -0.47 1.54
N ARG A 126 5.34 -0.27 0.37
CA ARG A 126 6.04 0.17 -0.85
C ARG A 126 6.62 1.57 -0.69
N LEU A 127 5.86 2.48 -0.08
CA LEU A 127 6.29 3.85 0.16
C LEU A 127 7.51 3.91 1.09
N VAL A 128 7.53 3.13 2.17
CA VAL A 128 8.70 3.06 3.08
C VAL A 128 9.96 2.61 2.33
N GLN A 129 9.84 1.59 1.47
CA GLN A 129 10.97 1.13 0.64
C GLN A 129 11.44 2.21 -0.33
N HIS A 130 10.50 2.91 -0.97
CA HIS A 130 10.78 4.00 -1.89
C HIS A 130 11.47 5.19 -1.20
N MET A 131 10.95 5.63 -0.06
CA MET A 131 11.57 6.68 0.75
C MET A 131 12.99 6.33 1.19
N ARG A 132 13.25 5.07 1.53
CA ARG A 132 14.60 4.61 1.83
C ARG A 132 15.53 4.75 0.61
N ALA A 133 15.05 4.37 -0.58
CA ALA A 133 15.82 4.52 -1.82
C ALA A 133 16.10 6.00 -2.11
N LEU A 134 15.09 6.87 -2.03
CA LEU A 134 15.25 8.32 -2.23
C LEU A 134 16.28 8.93 -1.27
N ARG A 135 16.26 8.56 0.02
CA ARG A 135 17.27 9.03 1.00
C ARG A 135 18.68 8.56 0.67
N VAL A 136 18.84 7.37 0.10
CA VAL A 136 20.15 6.87 -0.35
C VAL A 136 20.62 7.65 -1.57
N GLU A 137 19.74 7.91 -2.54
CA GLU A 137 20.06 8.69 -3.74
C GLU A 137 20.39 10.15 -3.40
N GLU A 138 19.63 10.79 -2.51
CA GLU A 138 19.93 12.14 -2.04
C GLU A 138 21.30 12.23 -1.35
N ARG A 139 21.64 11.21 -0.55
CA ARG A 139 22.97 11.11 0.07
C ARG A 139 24.08 10.94 -0.96
N ARG A 140 23.88 10.08 -1.97
CA ARG A 140 24.85 9.84 -3.06
C ARG A 140 25.07 11.09 -3.90
N ASN A 141 24.03 11.90 -4.09
CA ASN A 141 24.08 13.15 -4.84
C ASN A 141 24.57 14.35 -4.01
N CYS A 142 24.74 14.19 -2.70
CA CYS A 142 25.27 15.23 -1.83
C CYS A 142 26.74 15.54 -2.19
N PRO A 143 27.07 16.78 -2.59
CA PRO A 143 28.43 17.14 -3.00
C PRO A 143 29.47 16.93 -1.90
N ALA A 144 29.10 17.15 -0.63
CA ALA A 144 29.98 16.91 0.51
C ALA A 144 30.34 15.43 0.68
N TRP A 145 29.37 14.54 0.44
CA TRP A 145 29.60 13.10 0.49
C TRP A 145 30.48 12.65 -0.67
N GLN A 146 30.21 13.13 -1.88
CA GLN A 146 31.04 12.84 -3.05
C GLN A 146 32.48 13.38 -2.91
N ALA A 147 32.64 14.58 -2.34
CA ALA A 147 33.95 15.18 -2.10
C ALA A 147 34.75 14.36 -1.08
N ARG A 148 34.10 13.92 0.01
CA ARG A 148 34.69 13.03 1.01
C ARG A 148 35.13 11.70 0.40
N ASP A 149 34.26 11.04 -0.36
CA ASP A 149 34.59 9.76 -1.00
C ASP A 149 35.74 9.90 -2.01
N LYS A 150 35.74 10.95 -2.82
CA LYS A 150 36.87 11.27 -3.70
C LYS A 150 38.17 11.52 -2.93
N ALA A 151 38.11 12.19 -1.79
CA ALA A 151 39.28 12.42 -0.94
C ALA A 151 39.81 11.12 -0.34
N ILE A 152 38.92 10.25 0.16
CA ILE A 152 39.30 8.94 0.68
C ILE A 152 39.95 8.08 -0.42
N LEU A 153 39.37 8.04 -1.62
CA LEU A 153 39.94 7.31 -2.75
C LEU A 153 41.33 7.84 -3.15
N ARG A 154 41.54 9.16 -3.10
CA ARG A 154 42.87 9.75 -3.34
C ARG A 154 43.88 9.33 -2.29
N GLU A 155 43.53 9.38 -1.00
CA GLU A 155 44.41 8.95 0.09
C GLU A 155 44.71 7.45 0.03
N LEU A 156 43.73 6.62 -0.30
CA LEU A 156 43.92 5.19 -0.49
C LEU A 156 44.88 4.94 -1.68
N ASN A 157 44.64 5.58 -2.82
CA ASN A 157 45.54 5.45 -3.98
C ASN A 157 46.97 5.94 -3.69
N ALA A 158 47.15 6.94 -2.83
CA ALA A 158 48.47 7.42 -2.45
C ALA A 158 49.22 6.46 -1.51
N ARG A 159 48.49 5.66 -0.71
CA ARG A 159 49.06 4.76 0.31
C ARG A 159 49.17 3.31 -0.14
N VAL A 160 48.29 2.88 -1.04
CA VAL A 160 48.25 1.50 -1.54
C VAL A 160 49.28 1.35 -2.65
N SER A 161 50.24 0.43 -2.47
CA SER A 161 51.18 0.08 -3.52
C SER A 161 50.45 -0.68 -4.64
N LYS A 162 50.96 -0.56 -5.87
CA LYS A 162 50.38 -1.24 -7.04
C LYS A 162 50.30 -2.75 -6.84
N GLU A 163 51.29 -3.34 -6.18
CA GLU A 163 51.35 -4.78 -5.88
C GLU A 163 50.22 -5.23 -4.94
N LEU A 164 49.93 -4.44 -3.90
CA LEU A 164 48.81 -4.71 -2.99
C LEU A 164 47.46 -4.59 -3.68
N TYR A 165 47.32 -3.59 -4.56
CA TYR A 165 46.11 -3.41 -5.35
C TYR A 165 45.87 -4.59 -6.30
N ASP A 166 46.89 -4.99 -7.06
CA ASP A 166 46.82 -6.09 -8.02
C ASP A 166 46.48 -7.42 -7.32
N GLU A 167 47.04 -7.68 -6.13
CA GLU A 167 46.68 -8.87 -5.35
C GLU A 167 45.24 -8.83 -4.82
N CYS A 168 44.76 -7.66 -4.36
CA CYS A 168 43.36 -7.51 -3.94
C CYS A 168 42.40 -7.77 -5.11
N VAL A 169 42.73 -7.30 -6.31
CA VAL A 169 41.93 -7.55 -7.52
C VAL A 169 41.91 -9.05 -7.84
N ARG A 170 43.07 -9.70 -7.82
CA ARG A 170 43.20 -11.15 -8.10
C ARG A 170 42.36 -11.99 -7.15
N VAL A 171 42.39 -11.69 -5.85
CA VAL A 171 41.58 -12.38 -4.83
C VAL A 171 40.08 -12.18 -5.08
N VAL A 172 39.65 -10.96 -5.42
CA VAL A 172 38.23 -10.68 -5.71
C VAL A 172 37.77 -11.41 -6.96
N ASP A 173 38.58 -11.42 -8.03
CA ASP A 173 38.27 -12.14 -9.26
C ASP A 173 38.11 -13.64 -9.01
N GLU A 174 39.03 -14.26 -8.24
CA GLU A 174 38.90 -15.66 -7.82
C GLU A 174 37.61 -15.93 -7.03
N HIS A 175 37.25 -15.04 -6.10
CA HIS A 175 35.99 -15.17 -5.35
C HIS A 175 34.74 -15.03 -6.22
N LEU A 176 34.77 -14.16 -7.25
CA LEU A 176 33.66 -13.96 -8.16
C LEU A 176 33.52 -15.10 -9.17
N GLU A 177 34.62 -15.73 -9.59
CA GLU A 177 34.59 -16.92 -10.41
C GLU A 177 33.96 -18.12 -9.69
N VAL A 178 34.16 -18.25 -8.37
CA VAL A 178 33.54 -19.31 -7.56
C VAL A 178 32.02 -19.15 -7.40
N ILE A 179 31.50 -17.93 -7.53
CA ILE A 179 30.07 -17.62 -7.40
C ILE A 179 29.33 -17.82 -8.74
N ARG A 180 30.05 -17.88 -9.86
CA ARG A 180 29.49 -18.00 -11.22
C ARG A 180 29.30 -19.46 -11.63
#